data_AF-A0A7V4J1I2-F1
#
_entry.id   AF-A0A7V4J1I2-F1
#
_cell.length_a   1.000
_cell.length_b   1.000
_cell.length_c   1.000
_cell.angle_alpha   90.00
_cell.angle_beta   90.00
_cell.angle_gamma   90.00
#
_symmetry.space_group_name_H-M   'P 1'
#
loop_
_entity.id
_entity.type
_entity.pdbx_description
1 polymer ?
#
loop_
_entity_poly.entity_id
_entity_poly.type
_entity_poly.pdbx_seq_one_letter_code
_entity_poly.pdbx_strand_id
1 'polypeptide(L)'
;MYSVLCIAGKNALKICFHSRLKFTGEQLMNNKARSRNKTPVIVASHTHWDRAWYQPFQKLRSRLVHMVDELLQIIKRKDFKCFNFDGQTVVLEDYLAIRPETRNEIARLVKSGKLKIGPWYVLADEFLAVGESLIRNLFIGHKVAKEFGSV
;
A
#
# COMPACT_ATOMS: atom_id res chain seq x y z
N MET A 1 -4.80 1.15 -15.41
CA MET A 1 -3.78 0.10 -15.46
C MET A 1 -3.69 -0.48 -14.05
N TYR A 2 -4.50 -1.51 -13.77
CA TYR A 2 -4.56 -2.14 -12.45
C TYR A 2 -3.84 -3.48 -12.55
N SER A 3 -2.74 -3.62 -11.83
CA SER A 3 -2.05 -4.90 -11.66
C SER A 3 -2.09 -5.26 -10.19
N VAL A 4 -3.13 -5.96 -9.78
CA VAL A 4 -3.16 -6.71 -8.52
C VAL A 4 -2.97 -8.18 -8.89
N LEU A 5 -1.78 -8.70 -8.66
CA LEU A 5 -1.48 -10.12 -8.81
C LEU A 5 -1.92 -10.84 -7.53
N CYS A 6 -3.12 -11.41 -7.53
CA CYS A 6 -3.60 -12.32 -6.48
C CYS A 6 -3.10 -13.74 -6.78
N ILE A 7 -2.15 -14.24 -5.99
CA ILE A 7 -1.85 -15.68 -5.95
C ILE A 7 -2.45 -16.24 -4.66
N ALA A 8 -3.67 -16.78 -4.77
CA ALA A 8 -4.29 -17.58 -3.74
C ALA A 8 -3.75 -19.02 -3.86
N GLY A 9 -2.99 -19.47 -2.87
CA GLY A 9 -2.53 -20.85 -2.75
C GLY A 9 -3.09 -21.51 -1.51
N LYS A 10 -3.83 -22.61 -1.68
CA LYS A 10 -3.88 -23.78 -0.79
C LYS A 10 -4.63 -24.93 -1.47
N ASN A 11 -3.84 -25.85 -2.03
CA ASN A 11 -4.03 -27.30 -2.14
C ASN A 11 -5.46 -27.86 -2.16
N ALA A 12 -5.92 -28.38 -3.32
CA ALA A 12 -5.89 -29.81 -3.65
C ALA A 12 -6.90 -30.18 -4.77
N LEU A 13 -6.39 -30.82 -5.84
CA LEU A 13 -7.03 -31.80 -6.76
C LEU A 13 -8.28 -31.35 -7.57
N LYS A 14 -8.54 -31.77 -8.81
CA LYS A 14 -7.90 -32.57 -9.87
C LYS A 14 -8.87 -32.39 -11.05
N ILE A 15 -8.43 -32.02 -12.25
CA ILE A 15 -8.99 -32.56 -13.50
C ILE A 15 -7.83 -32.67 -14.49
N CYS A 16 -7.58 -33.90 -14.91
CA CYS A 16 -6.56 -34.32 -15.85
C CYS A 16 -7.26 -34.65 -17.18
N PHE A 17 -6.67 -34.29 -18.32
CA PHE A 17 -6.72 -34.96 -19.66
C PHE A 17 -6.02 -33.96 -20.63
N HIS A 18 -5.05 -34.27 -21.48
CA HIS A 18 -4.60 -35.51 -22.09
C HIS A 18 -3.23 -35.26 -22.77
N SER A 19 -2.16 -35.92 -22.35
CA SER A 19 -1.07 -36.37 -23.25
C SER A 19 -0.01 -37.16 -22.47
N ARG A 20 0.17 -38.42 -22.87
CA ARG A 20 1.16 -39.39 -22.42
C ARG A 20 2.54 -38.80 -22.14
N LEU A 21 2.99 -38.91 -20.89
CA LEU A 21 4.40 -39.06 -20.54
C LEU A 21 4.47 -39.91 -19.25
N LYS A 22 4.87 -41.17 -19.41
CA LYS A 22 5.13 -42.09 -18.29
C LYS A 22 6.47 -41.67 -17.66
N PHE A 23 6.44 -41.02 -16.50
CA PHE A 23 7.60 -40.91 -15.64
C PHE A 23 7.54 -42.04 -14.60
N THR A 24 8.50 -42.96 -14.66
CA THR A 24 8.70 -44.00 -13.65
C THR A 24 9.16 -43.37 -12.34
N GLY A 25 8.49 -43.75 -11.24
CA GLY A 25 8.54 -43.09 -9.93
C GLY A 25 9.84 -43.23 -9.13
N GLU A 26 10.95 -43.63 -9.75
CA GLU A 26 12.22 -43.91 -9.06
C GLU A 26 13.23 -42.75 -9.12
N GLN A 27 13.10 -41.83 -10.08
CA GLN A 27 14.03 -40.71 -10.22
C GLN A 27 13.68 -39.47 -9.37
N LEU A 28 12.53 -39.45 -8.68
CA LEU A 28 12.12 -38.32 -7.85
C LEU A 28 12.60 -38.41 -6.39
N MET A 29 13.17 -39.53 -5.96
CA MET A 29 13.56 -39.74 -4.56
C MET A 29 15.01 -39.40 -4.22
N ASN A 30 15.78 -38.84 -5.17
CA ASN A 30 17.18 -38.50 -4.94
C ASN A 30 17.50 -37.00 -5.03
N ASN A 31 16.64 -36.16 -4.45
CA ASN A 31 16.99 -34.77 -4.12
C ASN A 31 17.19 -34.63 -2.60
N LYS A 32 18.13 -35.42 -2.07
CA LYS A 32 18.74 -35.14 -0.76
C LYS A 32 19.64 -33.91 -0.89
N ALA A 33 19.46 -32.99 0.06
CA ALA A 33 20.36 -31.86 0.35
C ALA A 33 20.42 -30.70 -0.67
N ARG A 34 19.33 -29.95 -0.79
CA ARG A 34 19.46 -28.50 -0.95
C ARG A 34 18.88 -27.85 0.30
N SER A 35 19.76 -27.40 1.19
CA SER A 35 19.40 -26.46 2.27
C SER A 35 18.67 -25.30 1.58
N ARG A 36 17.34 -25.29 1.64
CA ARG A 36 16.54 -24.21 1.08
C ARG A 36 16.56 -23.10 2.11
N ASN A 37 17.60 -22.27 2.08
CA ASN A 37 17.55 -20.97 2.73
C ASN A 37 16.29 -20.28 2.21
N LYS A 38 15.29 -20.13 3.10
CA LYS A 38 14.04 -19.47 2.77
C LYS A 38 14.34 -17.98 2.66
N THR A 39 14.22 -17.42 1.46
CA THR A 39 14.31 -15.97 1.27
C THR A 39 13.06 -15.31 1.87
N PRO A 40 13.19 -14.37 2.83
CA PRO A 40 12.06 -13.62 3.31
C PRO A 40 11.51 -12.73 2.19
N VAL A 41 10.19 -12.76 1.96
CA VAL A 41 9.49 -11.87 1.03
C VAL A 41 8.60 -10.94 1.85
N ILE A 42 8.78 -9.63 1.66
CA ILE A 42 8.00 -8.59 2.33
C ILE A 42 7.07 -7.96 1.29
N VAL A 43 5.77 -7.92 1.59
CA VAL A 43 4.77 -7.26 0.75
C VAL A 43 4.27 -6.02 1.48
N ALA A 44 4.47 -4.85 0.88
CA ALA A 44 4.03 -3.56 1.42
C ALA A 44 2.86 -3.02 0.58
N SER A 45 1.65 -3.09 1.15
CA SER A 45 0.45 -2.54 0.52
C SER A 45 0.54 -1.01 0.52
N HIS A 46 0.43 -0.41 -0.67
CA HIS A 46 0.44 1.03 -0.87
C HIS A 46 -0.33 1.39 -2.15
N THR A 47 -0.58 2.67 -2.35
CA THR A 47 -0.96 3.24 -3.64
C THR A 47 -0.10 4.45 -3.89
N HIS A 48 0.38 4.61 -5.13
CA HIS A 48 0.99 5.85 -5.56
C HIS A 48 -0.11 6.82 -5.99
N TRP A 49 -0.14 8.02 -5.42
CA TRP A 49 -1.23 8.96 -5.60
C TRP A 49 -0.75 10.33 -6.08
N ASP A 50 -0.70 10.50 -7.40
CA ASP A 50 -0.51 11.81 -8.00
C ASP A 50 -1.72 12.71 -7.69
N ARG A 51 -1.46 13.80 -6.95
CA ARG A 51 -2.50 14.75 -6.55
C ARG A 51 -3.17 15.41 -7.77
N ALA A 52 -2.39 15.71 -8.80
CA ALA A 52 -2.85 16.18 -10.10
C ALA A 52 -1.89 15.68 -11.19
N TRP A 53 -2.44 15.17 -12.30
CA TRP A 53 -1.63 14.71 -13.43
C TRP A 53 -2.44 14.78 -14.74
N TYR A 54 -2.78 13.65 -15.35
CA TYR A 54 -3.53 13.57 -16.62
C TYR A 54 -5.03 13.92 -16.51
N GLN A 55 -5.53 14.13 -15.28
CA GLN A 55 -6.90 14.58 -15.02
C GLN A 55 -6.91 15.77 -14.08
N PRO A 56 -7.92 16.66 -14.17
CA PRO A 56 -8.07 17.78 -13.25
C PRO A 56 -8.11 17.30 -11.79
N PHE A 57 -7.53 18.11 -10.89
CA PHE A 57 -7.42 17.84 -9.46
C PHE A 57 -8.72 17.29 -8.85
N GLN A 58 -9.87 17.93 -9.10
CA GLN A 58 -11.14 17.50 -8.49
C GLN A 58 -11.60 16.10 -8.94
N LYS A 59 -11.26 15.68 -10.16
CA LYS A 59 -11.59 14.34 -10.65
C LYS A 59 -10.73 13.28 -9.97
N LEU A 60 -9.44 13.57 -9.77
CA LEU A 60 -8.56 12.70 -8.99
C LEU A 60 -8.97 12.71 -7.52
N ARG A 61 -9.28 13.86 -6.93
CA ARG A 61 -9.76 13.96 -5.55
C ARG A 61 -11.04 13.15 -5.30
N SER A 62 -12.00 13.12 -6.22
CA SER A 62 -13.17 12.26 -6.11
C SER A 62 -12.80 10.76 -6.07
N ARG A 63 -11.82 10.34 -6.88
CA ARG A 63 -11.30 8.96 -6.84
C ARG A 63 -10.53 8.66 -5.55
N LEU A 64 -9.81 9.64 -5.02
CA LEU A 64 -9.12 9.54 -3.73
C LEU A 64 -10.14 9.21 -2.63
N VAL A 65 -11.26 9.95 -2.59
CA VAL A 65 -12.32 9.74 -1.60
C VAL A 65 -12.88 8.32 -1.69
N HIS A 66 -13.22 7.84 -2.88
CA HIS A 66 -13.72 6.47 -3.04
C HIS A 66 -12.69 5.41 -2.61
N MET A 67 -11.43 5.58 -3.02
CA MET A 67 -10.36 4.65 -2.67
C MET A 67 -10.12 4.59 -1.15
N VAL A 68 -10.11 5.75 -0.47
CA VAL A 68 -9.94 5.81 0.99
C VAL A 68 -11.15 5.22 1.70
N ASP A 69 -12.38 5.48 1.24
CA ASP A 69 -13.60 4.89 1.80
C ASP A 69 -13.53 3.34 1.77
N GLU A 70 -13.06 2.76 0.66
CA GLU A 70 -12.83 1.30 0.54
C GLU A 70 -11.67 0.81 1.42
N LEU A 71 -10.55 1.54 1.45
CA LEU A 71 -9.40 1.23 2.28
C LEU A 71 -9.78 1.15 3.76
N LEU A 72 -10.58 2.08 4.27
CA LEU A 72 -11.04 2.11 5.65
C LEU A 72 -11.89 0.88 6.02
N GLN A 73 -12.56 0.24 5.05
CA GLN A 73 -13.24 -1.03 5.29
C GLN A 73 -12.25 -2.21 5.30
N ILE A 74 -11.31 -2.25 4.37
CA ILE A 74 -10.32 -3.33 4.24
C ILE A 74 -9.39 -3.37 5.46
N ILE A 75 -8.91 -2.20 5.89
CA ILE A 75 -7.90 -2.07 6.96
C ILE A 75 -8.42 -2.54 8.32
N LYS A 76 -9.75 -2.55 8.52
CA LYS A 76 -10.40 -3.05 9.74
C LYS A 76 -10.28 -4.56 9.90
N ARG A 77 -10.06 -5.30 8.82
CA ARG A 77 -9.90 -6.76 8.88
C ARG A 77 -8.71 -7.14 9.78
N LYS A 78 -8.84 -8.26 10.50
CA LYS A 78 -7.82 -8.74 11.45
C LYS A 78 -6.53 -9.23 10.77
N ASP A 79 -6.65 -9.72 9.54
CA ASP A 79 -5.53 -10.23 8.73
C ASP A 79 -4.75 -9.12 8.00
N PHE A 80 -5.33 -7.93 7.86
CA PHE A 80 -4.67 -6.81 7.21
C PHE A 80 -3.64 -6.15 8.14
N LYS A 81 -2.38 -6.10 7.69
CA LYS A 81 -1.23 -5.68 8.50
C LYS A 81 -1.08 -4.17 8.57
N CYS A 82 -0.76 -3.55 7.44
CA CYS A 82 -0.62 -2.10 7.34
C CYS A 82 -0.77 -1.64 5.90
N PHE A 83 -1.09 -0.37 5.72
CA PHE A 83 -1.11 0.32 4.43
C PHE A 83 -0.22 1.55 4.49
N ASN A 84 0.65 1.72 3.49
CA ASN A 84 1.46 2.91 3.34
C ASN A 84 0.75 3.92 2.42
N PHE A 85 0.39 5.08 2.96
CA PHE A 85 -0.35 6.09 2.24
C PHE A 85 0.57 7.07 1.51
N ASP A 86 1.39 6.49 0.61
CA ASP A 86 2.25 7.18 -0.36
C ASP A 86 3.26 8.19 0.21
N GLY A 87 3.49 8.19 1.52
CA GLY A 87 4.50 9.05 2.13
C GLY A 87 4.18 10.55 2.18
N GLN A 88 2.98 10.96 1.76
CA GLN A 88 2.52 12.34 1.72
C GLN A 88 1.32 12.56 2.66
N THR A 89 1.26 13.70 3.33
CA THR A 89 0.20 14.02 4.29
C THR A 89 -0.90 14.89 3.69
N VAL A 90 -0.65 15.61 2.58
CA VAL A 90 -1.65 16.45 1.90
C VAL A 90 -2.91 15.67 1.50
N VAL A 91 -2.78 14.38 1.17
CA VAL A 91 -3.90 13.53 0.76
C VAL A 91 -4.90 13.30 1.91
N LEU A 92 -4.44 13.38 3.16
CA LEU A 92 -5.33 13.33 4.33
C LEU A 92 -6.20 14.58 4.40
N GLU A 93 -5.62 15.76 4.17
CA GLU A 93 -6.35 17.02 4.15
C GLU A 93 -7.36 17.04 2.99
N ASP A 94 -6.94 16.60 1.80
CA ASP A 94 -7.80 16.51 0.63
C ASP A 94 -9.00 15.58 0.89
N TYR A 95 -8.79 14.45 1.56
CA TYR A 95 -9.85 13.53 1.95
C TYR A 95 -10.76 14.11 3.05
N LEU A 96 -10.17 14.61 4.14
CA LEU A 96 -10.90 15.08 5.32
C LEU A 96 -11.68 16.37 5.08
N ALA A 97 -11.29 17.19 4.12
CA ALA A 97 -12.10 18.31 3.70
C ALA A 97 -13.40 17.90 2.98
N ILE A 98 -13.55 16.61 2.60
CA ILE A 98 -14.81 16.04 2.07
C ILE A 98 -15.48 15.12 3.10
N ARG A 99 -14.69 14.36 3.87
CA ARG A 99 -15.15 13.35 4.86
C ARG A 99 -14.66 13.67 6.29
N PRO A 100 -14.97 14.84 6.87
CA PRO A 100 -14.40 15.28 8.16
C PRO A 100 -14.72 14.34 9.34
N GLU A 101 -15.85 13.62 9.28
CA GLU A 101 -16.32 12.68 10.30
C GLU A 101 -15.36 11.51 10.53
N THR A 102 -14.54 11.16 9.53
CA THR A 102 -13.61 10.03 9.58
C THR A 102 -12.29 10.36 10.28
N ARG A 103 -12.05 11.63 10.65
CA ARG A 103 -10.78 12.09 11.25
C ARG A 103 -10.34 11.26 12.45
N ASN A 104 -11.27 11.00 13.37
CA ASN A 104 -10.99 10.23 14.58
C ASN A 104 -10.68 8.76 14.27
N GLU A 105 -11.30 8.20 13.24
CA GLU A 105 -11.02 6.84 12.79
C GLU A 105 -9.61 6.74 12.19
N ILE A 106 -9.26 7.66 11.30
CA ILE A 106 -7.92 7.74 10.70
C ILE A 106 -6.86 7.89 11.79
N ALA A 107 -7.05 8.79 12.76
CA ALA A 107 -6.12 8.96 13.87
C ALA A 107 -5.90 7.66 14.67
N ARG A 108 -6.96 6.88 14.93
CA ARG A 108 -6.81 5.56 15.59
C ARG A 108 -6.02 4.56 14.73
N LEU A 109 -6.24 4.55 13.42
CA LEU A 109 -5.52 3.68 12.49
C LEU A 109 -4.04 4.05 12.38
N VAL A 110 -3.71 5.35 12.40
CA VAL A 110 -2.34 5.84 12.42
C VAL A 110 -1.65 5.44 13.73
N LYS A 111 -2.27 5.73 14.88
CA LYS A 111 -1.72 5.39 16.20
C LYS A 111 -1.52 3.89 16.40
N SER A 112 -2.42 3.06 15.87
CA SER A 112 -2.26 1.59 15.92
C SER A 112 -1.24 1.05 14.92
N GLY A 113 -0.69 1.89 14.04
CA GLY A 113 0.28 1.50 13.03
C GLY A 113 -0.31 0.78 11.82
N LYS A 114 -1.65 0.67 11.73
CA LYS A 114 -2.34 0.09 10.57
C LYS A 114 -2.26 0.99 9.35
N LEU A 115 -2.30 2.31 9.53
CA LEU A 115 -2.13 3.28 8.45
C LEU A 115 -0.81 4.04 8.66
N LYS A 116 0.08 4.01 7.67
CA LYS A 116 1.34 4.78 7.67
C LYS A 116 1.15 6.01 6.78
N ILE A 117 1.56 7.17 7.28
CA ILE A 117 1.40 8.48 6.65
C ILE A 117 2.73 9.24 6.69
N GLY A 118 2.92 10.23 5.81
CA GLY A 118 4.13 11.06 5.77
C GLY A 118 5.44 10.26 5.55
N PRO A 119 6.62 10.87 5.69
CA PRO A 119 6.91 12.11 6.43
C PRO A 119 6.71 13.41 5.63
N TRP A 120 6.52 13.33 4.32
CA TRP A 120 6.44 14.50 3.46
C TRP A 120 5.05 15.14 3.52
N TYR A 121 4.97 16.43 3.19
CA TYR A 121 3.68 17.06 2.93
C TYR A 121 3.16 16.68 1.54
N VAL A 122 4.00 16.83 0.51
CA VAL A 122 3.78 16.42 -0.88
C VAL A 122 4.97 15.62 -1.41
N LEU A 123 4.76 14.81 -2.46
CA LEU A 123 5.88 14.24 -3.21
C LEU A 123 6.39 15.27 -4.21
N ALA A 124 7.53 15.89 -3.89
CA ALA A 124 8.13 16.95 -4.69
C ALA A 124 9.12 16.41 -5.71
N ASP A 125 9.27 17.12 -6.83
CA ASP A 125 10.42 16.97 -7.70
C ASP A 125 11.63 17.65 -7.04
N GLU A 126 12.66 16.87 -6.73
CA GLU A 126 13.81 17.32 -5.93
C GLU A 126 14.72 18.31 -6.66
N PHE A 127 14.77 18.26 -7.99
CA PHE A 127 15.66 19.14 -8.78
C PHE A 127 14.97 20.44 -9.22
N LEU A 128 13.64 20.43 -9.30
CA LEU A 128 12.84 21.62 -9.63
C LEU A 128 12.49 22.45 -8.40
N ALA A 129 12.43 21.83 -7.22
CA ALA A 129 12.21 22.53 -5.96
C ALA A 129 13.49 23.19 -5.45
N VAL A 130 13.36 24.39 -4.87
CA VAL A 130 14.48 25.00 -4.13
C VAL A 130 14.72 24.27 -2.81
N GLY A 131 15.97 24.26 -2.33
CA GLY A 131 16.35 23.47 -1.14
C GLY A 131 15.53 23.78 0.12
N GLU A 132 15.24 25.06 0.39
CA GLU A 132 14.37 25.44 1.51
C GLU A 132 12.96 24.86 1.36
N SER A 133 12.43 24.75 0.15
CA SER A 133 11.10 24.15 -0.08
C SER A 133 11.08 22.66 0.27
N LEU A 134 12.17 21.92 0.05
CA LEU A 134 12.27 20.51 0.47
C LEU A 134 12.32 20.38 2.00
N ILE A 135 13.05 21.27 2.68
CA ILE A 135 13.09 21.33 4.14
C ILE A 135 11.69 21.66 4.69
N ARG A 136 11.00 22.64 4.10
CA ARG A 136 9.63 23.01 4.47
C ARG A 136 8.64 21.89 4.22
N ASN A 137 8.81 21.14 3.13
CA ASN A 137 7.97 20.00 2.78
C ASN A 137 8.00 18.92 3.88
N LEU A 138 9.18 18.57 4.39
CA LEU A 138 9.31 17.67 5.55
C LEU A 138 8.76 18.30 6.83
N PHE A 139 9.12 19.56 7.11
CA PHE A 139 8.67 20.24 8.33
C PHE A 139 7.14 20.29 8.43
N ILE A 140 6.46 20.66 7.34
CA ILE A 140 5.00 20.70 7.26
C ILE A 140 4.43 19.28 7.36
N GLY A 141 5.01 18.31 6.66
CA GLY A 141 4.54 16.92 6.71
C GLY A 141 4.57 16.34 8.13
N HIS A 142 5.65 16.57 8.87
CA HIS A 142 5.74 16.20 10.28
C HIS A 142 4.73 16.96 11.16
N LYS A 143 4.48 18.25 10.88
CA LYS A 143 3.49 19.05 11.62
C LYS A 143 2.07 18.48 11.44
N VAL A 144 1.68 18.16 10.20
CA VAL A 144 0.37 17.57 9.89
C VAL A 144 0.25 16.17 10.49
N ALA A 145 1.27 15.32 10.36
CA ALA A 145 1.23 13.96 10.89
C ALA A 145 1.06 13.89 12.42
N LYS A 146 1.60 14.87 13.17
CA LYS A 146 1.43 14.97 14.63
C LYS A 146 -0.03 15.10 15.06
N GLU A 147 -0.92 15.59 14.20
CA GLU A 147 -2.34 15.69 14.52
C GLU A 147 -3.04 14.33 14.59
N PHE A 148 -2.46 13.30 13.95
CA PHE A 148 -3.02 11.94 13.88
C PHE A 148 -2.27 10.96 14.79
N GLY A 149 -0.97 11.13 14.93
CA GLY A 149 -0.10 10.34 15.80
C GLY A 149 1.32 10.87 15.72
N SER A 150 2.05 10.41 14.73
CA SER A 150 3.37 10.89 14.31
C SER A 150 3.82 10.06 13.10
N VAL A 151 4.87 10.50 12.42
CA VAL A 151 5.63 9.68 11.47
C VAL A 151 6.77 8.95 12.16
#